data_AF-A0A1F3V752-F1
#
_entry.id   AF-A0A1F3V752-F1
#
_cell.length_a   1.000
_cell.length_b   1.000
_cell.length_c   1.000
_cell.angle_alpha   90.00
_cell.angle_beta   90.00
_cell.angle_gamma   90.00
#
_symmetry.space_group_name_H-M   'P 1'
#
loop_
_entity.id
_entity.type
_entity.pdbx_description
1 polymer ?
#
loop_
_entity_poly.entity_id
_entity_poly.type
_entity_poly.pdbx_seq_one_letter_code
_entity_poly.pdbx_strand_id
1 'polypeptide(L)'
;MRATSWNNWKKTWDHTTYDMTSTNHTIIEGDLSIPKISTKIGFNLQQDSGDLSKIKQYAGYLGFGYLSVKAERGKFTGTAHYKGLVSSEQSADINFDQIYSYTELDYNMAGVLPKGVQDFHYLGLRYTKWQLPSEIILTQESKAYTVIDPDYKTEFYSFILGEDSFTNELLYNSENWKPGLDWIRSYVLGVGYGHCSVGSKAIRAAKSLYNLTMTETDYDILAGHISGQLGPMYGLALGGLRMAIGIAYDVNFLFVGKSPFSSQGMSLEYPAIDSGKAAVDTFPMFLYHGPIFRAHAAF
;
A
#
# COMPACT_ATOMS: atom_id res chain seq x y z
N MET A 1 14.57 6.23 -11.93
CA MET A 1 13.62 7.34 -12.13
C MET A 1 13.27 7.92 -10.76
N ARG A 2 13.13 9.24 -10.65
CA ARG A 2 12.75 9.88 -9.37
C ARG A 2 11.35 9.40 -8.98
N ALA A 3 11.18 8.90 -7.76
CA ALA A 3 9.93 9.09 -7.06
C ALA A 3 9.74 10.61 -6.94
N THR A 4 9.05 11.22 -7.91
CA THR A 4 8.67 12.62 -7.80
C THR A 4 7.58 12.68 -6.75
N SER A 5 7.98 13.02 -5.52
CA SER A 5 7.08 13.60 -4.53
C SER A 5 6.32 14.73 -5.24
N TRP A 6 5.02 14.54 -5.45
CA TRP A 6 4.17 15.63 -5.93
C TRP A 6 4.00 16.60 -4.76
N ASN A 7 4.98 17.49 -4.61
CA ASN A 7 4.84 18.69 -3.82
C ASN A 7 3.77 19.54 -4.50
N ASN A 8 2.55 19.56 -3.94
CA ASN A 8 1.78 20.78 -3.72
C ASN A 8 0.47 20.51 -2.98
N TRP A 9 0.57 20.08 -1.73
CA TRP A 9 -0.25 20.64 -0.66
C TRP A 9 0.72 21.19 0.39
N LYS A 10 0.74 22.51 0.57
CA LYS A 10 1.65 23.16 1.52
C LYS A 10 1.29 22.78 2.96
N LYS A 11 2.09 21.91 3.56
CA LYS A 11 2.36 21.90 5.00
C LYS A 11 3.88 21.80 5.18
N THR A 12 4.44 22.62 6.05
CA THR A 12 5.83 23.12 6.02
C THR A 12 6.93 22.12 6.45
N TRP A 13 6.64 20.81 6.53
CA TRP A 13 7.42 19.88 7.36
C TRP A 13 7.80 18.55 6.68
N ASP A 14 8.14 18.55 5.39
CA ASP A 14 8.73 17.35 4.75
C ASP A 14 10.26 17.48 4.72
N HIS A 15 10.95 16.97 5.75
CA HIS A 15 12.42 16.85 5.76
C HIS A 15 12.91 15.53 5.15
N THR A 16 12.02 14.54 5.00
CA THR A 16 12.38 13.21 4.53
C THR A 16 11.98 12.98 3.09
N THR A 17 12.93 12.55 2.27
CA THR A 17 12.68 12.10 0.88
C THR A 17 13.21 10.69 0.68
N TYR A 18 12.46 9.82 0.00
CA TYR A 18 12.87 8.44 -0.28
C TYR A 18 13.39 8.31 -1.71
N ASP A 19 14.63 7.82 -1.85
CA ASP A 19 15.18 7.35 -3.12
C ASP A 19 15.07 5.82 -3.18
N MET A 20 14.02 5.33 -3.84
CA MET A 20 13.75 3.89 -3.96
C MET A 20 14.61 3.29 -5.07
N THR A 21 15.25 2.15 -4.80
CA THR A 21 16.10 1.45 -5.79
C THR A 21 15.28 0.86 -6.95
N SER A 22 13.98 0.58 -6.75
CA SER A 22 13.05 0.20 -7.82
C SER A 22 12.28 1.42 -8.30
N THR A 23 12.20 1.61 -9.62
CA THR A 23 11.51 2.75 -10.21
C THR A 23 10.56 2.39 -11.37
N ASN A 24 10.48 1.10 -11.70
CA ASN A 24 9.57 0.49 -12.68
C ASN A 24 9.25 -0.92 -12.20
N HIS A 25 7.98 -1.27 -12.12
CA HIS A 25 7.51 -2.58 -11.73
C HIS A 25 6.81 -3.22 -12.94
N THR A 26 7.13 -4.46 -13.28
CA THR A 26 6.31 -5.27 -14.17
C THR A 26 5.58 -6.25 -13.28
N ILE A 27 4.28 -6.07 -13.14
CA ILE A 27 3.43 -7.12 -12.60
C ILE A 27 3.27 -8.18 -13.70
N ILE A 28 3.39 -9.45 -13.35
CA ILE A 28 3.00 -10.59 -14.17
C ILE A 28 2.00 -11.35 -13.33
N GLU A 29 0.73 -11.22 -13.70
CA GLU A 29 -0.34 -12.03 -13.12
C GLU A 29 -0.55 -13.24 -14.03
N GLY A 30 -0.96 -14.35 -13.43
CA GLY A 30 -1.28 -15.58 -14.11
C GLY A 30 -2.26 -16.38 -13.28
N ASP A 31 -3.43 -16.61 -13.84
CA ASP A 31 -4.55 -17.20 -13.13
C ASP A 31 -5.06 -18.45 -13.85
N LEU A 32 -5.56 -19.40 -13.07
CA LEU A 32 -6.24 -20.59 -13.53
C LEU A 32 -7.55 -20.74 -12.75
N SER A 33 -8.67 -20.69 -13.47
CA SER A 33 -9.99 -21.03 -12.94
C SER A 33 -10.37 -22.44 -13.38
N ILE A 34 -10.85 -23.27 -12.45
CA ILE A 34 -11.39 -24.61 -12.72
C ILE A 34 -12.89 -24.59 -12.32
N PRO A 35 -13.80 -24.28 -13.26
CA PRO A 35 -15.21 -24.06 -12.95
C PRO A 35 -15.90 -25.24 -12.27
N LYS A 36 -15.54 -26.48 -12.61
CA LYS A 36 -16.16 -27.72 -12.11
C LYS A 36 -16.09 -27.90 -10.59
N ILE A 37 -15.06 -27.35 -9.95
CA ILE A 37 -14.84 -27.43 -8.51
C ILE A 37 -14.82 -26.03 -7.87
N SER A 38 -15.30 -25.02 -8.59
CA SER A 38 -15.35 -23.61 -8.19
C SER A 38 -14.02 -23.09 -7.61
N THR A 39 -12.89 -23.65 -8.03
CA THR A 39 -11.57 -23.34 -7.48
C THR A 39 -10.82 -22.42 -8.44
N LYS A 40 -10.14 -21.43 -7.88
CA LYS A 40 -9.32 -20.46 -8.60
C LYS A 40 -7.95 -20.41 -7.96
N ILE A 41 -6.91 -20.49 -8.75
CA ILE A 41 -5.53 -20.35 -8.28
C ILE A 41 -4.91 -19.26 -9.13
N GLY A 42 -4.23 -18.33 -8.49
CA GLY A 42 -3.49 -17.33 -9.22
C GLY A 42 -2.19 -16.98 -8.54
N PHE A 43 -1.29 -16.46 -9.35
CA PHE A 43 -0.02 -15.92 -8.91
C PHE A 43 0.18 -14.56 -9.54
N ASN A 44 0.78 -13.66 -8.77
CA ASN A 44 1.21 -12.35 -9.19
C ASN A 44 2.68 -12.23 -8.83
N LEU A 45 3.51 -11.87 -9.80
CA LEU A 45 4.93 -11.63 -9.62
C LEU A 45 5.20 -10.18 -10.01
N GLN A 46 5.74 -9.37 -9.10
CA GLN A 46 6.23 -8.04 -9.48
C GLN A 46 7.75 -8.04 -9.61
N GLN A 47 8.22 -7.50 -10.72
CA GLN A 47 9.62 -7.52 -11.13
C GLN A 47 10.14 -6.12 -11.41
N ASP A 48 11.41 -5.88 -11.08
CA ASP A 48 12.07 -4.65 -11.48
C ASP A 48 12.66 -4.78 -12.89
N SER A 49 12.46 -3.75 -13.71
CA SER A 49 13.30 -3.50 -14.91
C SER A 49 13.25 -4.59 -16.00
N GLY A 50 12.23 -5.45 -16.04
CA GLY A 50 12.08 -6.52 -17.04
C GLY A 50 13.11 -7.66 -16.92
N ASP A 51 13.85 -7.72 -15.81
CA ASP A 51 14.82 -8.79 -15.53
C ASP A 51 14.18 -9.84 -14.61
N LEU A 52 13.84 -11.01 -15.18
CA LEU A 52 13.21 -12.14 -14.49
C LEU A 52 14.02 -12.65 -13.27
N SER A 53 15.31 -12.30 -13.17
CA SER A 53 16.17 -12.69 -12.04
C SER A 53 15.99 -11.80 -10.79
N LYS A 54 15.20 -10.73 -10.86
CA LYS A 54 14.99 -9.73 -9.78
C LYS A 54 13.52 -9.63 -9.36
N ILE A 55 12.92 -10.78 -9.05
CA ILE A 55 11.57 -10.84 -8.45
C ILE A 55 11.66 -10.25 -7.04
N LYS A 56 10.98 -9.12 -6.81
CA LYS A 56 10.93 -8.46 -5.49
C LYS A 56 9.67 -8.77 -4.71
N GLN A 57 8.62 -9.22 -5.39
CA GLN A 57 7.32 -9.42 -4.79
C GLN A 57 6.63 -10.62 -5.39
N TYR A 58 6.07 -11.44 -4.51
CA TYR A 58 5.21 -12.54 -4.88
C TYR A 58 3.88 -12.34 -4.19
N ALA A 59 2.81 -12.46 -4.96
CA ALA A 59 1.47 -12.66 -4.47
C ALA A 59 0.97 -14.01 -4.98
N GLY A 60 0.28 -14.74 -4.12
CA GLY A 60 -0.51 -15.89 -4.52
C GLY A 60 -1.94 -15.67 -4.07
N TYR A 61 -2.90 -16.18 -4.83
CA TYR A 61 -4.27 -16.27 -4.35
C TYR A 61 -4.86 -17.66 -4.56
N LEU A 62 -5.75 -18.02 -3.65
CA LEU A 62 -6.57 -19.23 -3.70
C LEU A 62 -8.02 -18.83 -3.48
N GLY A 63 -8.87 -19.14 -4.45
CA GLY A 63 -10.30 -18.84 -4.42
C GLY A 63 -11.16 -20.09 -4.45
N PHE A 64 -12.26 -20.04 -3.70
CA PHE A 64 -13.33 -21.03 -3.70
C PHE A 64 -14.69 -20.32 -3.80
N GLY A 65 -15.39 -20.52 -4.90
CA GLY A 65 -16.65 -19.84 -5.19
C GLY A 65 -16.48 -18.33 -5.34
N TYR A 66 -17.11 -17.58 -4.43
CA TYR A 66 -17.06 -16.12 -4.33
C TYR A 66 -15.95 -15.60 -3.41
N LEU A 67 -15.29 -16.47 -2.65
CA LEU A 67 -14.24 -16.06 -1.72
C LEU A 67 -12.86 -16.30 -2.33
N SER A 68 -11.92 -15.38 -2.11
CA SER A 68 -10.51 -15.59 -2.39
C SER A 68 -9.63 -15.05 -1.28
N VAL A 69 -8.56 -15.80 -0.97
CA VAL A 69 -7.51 -15.33 -0.09
C VAL A 69 -6.30 -15.00 -0.94
N LYS A 70 -5.79 -13.78 -0.80
CA LYS A 70 -4.56 -13.30 -1.41
C LYS A 70 -3.51 -13.09 -0.33
N ALA A 71 -2.30 -13.55 -0.55
CA ALA A 71 -1.17 -13.25 0.31
C ALA A 71 -0.07 -12.65 -0.55
N GLU A 72 0.47 -11.52 -0.11
CA GLU A 72 1.53 -10.81 -0.81
C GLU A 72 2.69 -10.52 0.12
N ARG A 73 3.90 -10.67 -0.41
CA ARG A 73 5.13 -10.29 0.25
C ARG A 73 6.03 -9.58 -0.74
N GLY A 74 6.52 -8.40 -0.35
CA GLY A 74 7.45 -7.61 -1.14
C GLY A 74 8.58 -7.02 -0.31
N LYS A 75 9.41 -6.19 -0.94
CA LYS A 75 10.57 -5.55 -0.31
C LYS A 75 10.67 -4.07 -0.70
N PHE A 76 10.81 -3.21 0.31
CA PHE A 76 11.24 -1.83 0.14
C PHE A 76 12.75 -1.77 0.26
N THR A 77 13.41 -1.33 -0.80
CA THR A 77 14.87 -1.12 -0.81
C THR A 77 15.18 0.25 -1.36
N GLY A 78 16.04 1.00 -0.68
CA GLY A 78 16.41 2.35 -1.06
C GLY A 78 17.16 3.08 0.03
N THR A 79 17.21 4.40 -0.11
CA THR A 79 17.83 5.31 0.85
C THR A 79 16.83 6.40 1.23
N ALA A 80 16.60 6.58 2.53
CA ALA A 80 15.84 7.70 3.06
C ALA A 80 16.81 8.84 3.36
N HIS A 81 16.56 10.02 2.78
CA HIS A 81 17.34 11.22 2.98
C HIS A 81 16.59 12.17 3.90
N TYR A 82 17.14 12.39 5.08
CA TYR A 82 16.58 13.26 6.11
C TYR A 82 17.34 14.59 6.19
N LYS A 83 16.63 15.70 6.05
CA LYS A 83 17.19 17.06 6.06
C LYS A 83 17.16 17.75 7.43
N GLY A 84 16.56 17.11 8.44
CA GLY A 84 16.50 17.65 9.80
C GLY A 84 17.79 17.40 10.58
N LEU A 85 17.80 17.78 11.86
CA LEU A 85 18.93 17.53 12.76
C LEU A 85 19.04 16.05 13.09
N VAL A 86 20.24 15.49 12.99
CA VAL A 86 20.54 14.10 13.35
C VAL A 86 21.37 14.02 14.61
N SER A 87 21.05 13.05 15.47
CA SER A 87 21.87 12.75 16.66
C SER A 87 23.16 12.02 16.26
N SER A 88 24.13 11.94 17.17
CA SER A 88 25.40 11.22 16.93
C SER A 88 25.24 9.73 16.62
N GLU A 89 24.09 9.13 16.97
CA GLU A 89 23.78 7.72 16.72
C GLU A 89 23.00 7.48 15.41
N GLN A 90 22.68 8.54 14.68
CA GLN A 90 21.86 8.48 13.47
C GLN A 90 22.59 9.08 12.27
N SER A 91 22.25 8.56 11.09
CA SER A 91 22.69 9.12 9.82
C SER A 91 21.53 9.90 9.18
N ALA A 92 21.86 10.98 8.48
CA ALA A 92 20.90 11.70 7.63
C ALA A 92 20.47 10.83 6.44
N ASP A 93 21.36 9.96 5.97
CA ASP A 93 21.08 8.99 4.91
C ASP A 93 20.94 7.60 5.53
N ILE A 94 19.74 7.01 5.42
CA ILE A 94 19.41 5.70 6.00
C ILE A 94 19.11 4.74 4.85
N ASN A 95 20.03 3.81 4.61
CA ASN A 95 19.76 2.69 3.72
C ASN A 95 18.76 1.75 4.40
N PHE A 96 17.72 1.37 3.67
CA PHE A 96 16.71 0.44 4.14
C PHE A 96 16.53 -0.71 3.14
N ASP A 97 16.23 -1.87 3.70
CA ASP A 97 16.02 -3.11 2.97
C ASP A 97 15.00 -3.98 3.70
N GLN A 98 13.75 -3.50 3.72
CA GLN A 98 12.71 -3.97 4.61
C GLN A 98 11.65 -4.76 3.87
N ILE A 99 11.12 -5.80 4.52
CA ILE A 99 10.04 -6.62 3.98
C ILE A 99 8.71 -5.98 4.34
N TYR A 100 7.81 -5.90 3.38
CA TYR A 100 6.40 -5.65 3.63
C TYR A 100 5.58 -6.87 3.24
N SER A 101 4.40 -6.98 3.82
CA SER A 101 3.46 -8.03 3.46
C SER A 101 2.04 -7.60 3.72
N TYR A 102 1.11 -8.17 2.96
CA TYR A 102 -0.29 -8.15 3.33
C TYR A 102 -0.95 -9.51 3.09
N THR A 103 -2.08 -9.71 3.75
CA THR A 103 -2.99 -10.82 3.49
C THR A 103 -4.38 -10.24 3.37
N GLU A 104 -5.12 -10.67 2.35
CA GLU A 104 -6.41 -10.13 1.97
C GLU A 104 -7.39 -11.27 1.76
N LEU A 105 -8.59 -11.11 2.32
CA LEU A 105 -9.73 -11.96 2.05
C LEU A 105 -10.73 -11.15 1.24
N ASP A 106 -10.98 -11.57 0.02
CA ASP A 106 -11.92 -10.96 -0.90
C ASP A 106 -13.20 -11.77 -1.00
N TYR A 107 -14.31 -11.06 -1.04
CA TYR A 107 -15.60 -11.56 -1.43
C TYR A 107 -16.00 -10.90 -2.75
N ASN A 108 -16.04 -11.71 -3.82
CA ASN A 108 -16.55 -11.29 -5.10
C ASN A 108 -18.07 -11.06 -5.01
N MET A 109 -18.48 -9.83 -5.28
CA MET A 109 -19.86 -9.36 -5.24
C MET A 109 -20.57 -9.46 -6.59
N ALA A 110 -19.89 -9.92 -7.65
CA ALA A 110 -20.47 -10.09 -8.97
C ALA A 110 -21.64 -11.07 -8.90
N GLY A 111 -22.83 -10.58 -9.25
CA GLY A 111 -24.08 -11.34 -9.20
C GLY A 111 -24.82 -11.33 -7.86
N VAL A 112 -24.24 -10.73 -6.81
CA VAL A 112 -24.88 -10.58 -5.48
C VAL A 112 -25.62 -9.25 -5.37
N LEU A 113 -25.08 -8.19 -5.99
CA LEU A 113 -25.68 -6.86 -5.98
C LEU A 113 -26.75 -6.69 -7.09
N PRO A 114 -27.85 -5.97 -6.82
CA PRO A 114 -28.87 -5.65 -7.82
C PRO A 114 -28.27 -4.96 -9.06
N LYS A 115 -28.85 -5.23 -10.24
CA LYS A 115 -28.49 -4.53 -11.49
C LYS A 115 -28.60 -3.01 -11.27
N GLY A 116 -27.49 -2.28 -11.43
CA GLY A 116 -27.40 -0.83 -11.22
C GLY A 116 -26.49 -0.37 -10.07
N VAL A 117 -25.98 -1.28 -9.23
CA VAL A 117 -24.95 -1.00 -8.20
C VAL A 117 -23.62 -1.72 -8.53
N GLN A 118 -23.38 -1.96 -9.83
CA GLN A 118 -22.41 -2.96 -10.32
C GLN A 118 -20.96 -2.47 -10.43
N ASP A 119 -20.68 -1.26 -9.98
CA ASP A 119 -19.36 -0.65 -10.18
C ASP A 119 -18.30 -1.36 -9.33
N PHE A 120 -18.64 -1.90 -8.15
CA PHE A 120 -17.69 -2.67 -7.34
C PHE A 120 -17.85 -4.19 -7.55
N HIS A 121 -16.74 -4.84 -7.89
CA HIS A 121 -16.68 -6.28 -8.14
C HIS A 121 -16.35 -7.10 -6.89
N TYR A 122 -15.65 -6.54 -5.91
CA TYR A 122 -15.30 -7.25 -4.68
C TYR A 122 -15.20 -6.35 -3.44
N LEU A 123 -15.45 -6.97 -2.29
CA LEU A 123 -15.22 -6.42 -0.95
C LEU A 123 -14.10 -7.24 -0.29
N GLY A 124 -13.04 -6.57 0.14
CA GLY A 124 -11.87 -7.17 0.75
C GLY A 124 -11.68 -6.78 2.22
N LEU A 125 -11.07 -7.68 2.98
CA LEU A 125 -10.48 -7.43 4.29
C LEU A 125 -8.99 -7.71 4.21
N ARG A 126 -8.16 -6.68 4.32
CA ARG A 126 -6.71 -6.78 4.21
C ARG A 126 -6.02 -6.45 5.52
N TYR A 127 -5.07 -7.27 5.94
CA TYR A 127 -4.09 -6.93 6.96
C TYR A 127 -2.76 -6.59 6.28
N THR A 128 -2.23 -5.40 6.56
CA THR A 128 -0.96 -4.90 5.99
C THR A 128 0.03 -4.64 7.11
N LYS A 129 1.29 -5.02 6.90
CA LYS A 129 2.40 -4.64 7.78
C LYS A 129 3.64 -4.25 6.98
N TRP A 130 4.35 -3.24 7.47
CA TRP A 130 5.62 -2.80 6.91
C TRP A 130 6.48 -2.09 7.96
N GLN A 131 7.77 -2.00 7.67
CA GLN A 131 8.74 -1.22 8.42
C GLN A 131 9.51 -0.35 7.42
N LEU A 132 9.55 0.96 7.62
CA LEU A 132 10.26 1.88 6.74
C LEU A 132 10.76 3.07 7.57
N PRO A 133 11.98 3.57 7.34
CA PRO A 133 12.41 4.82 7.98
C PRO A 133 11.34 5.90 7.80
N SER A 134 10.99 6.65 8.84
CA SER A 134 9.92 7.66 8.78
C SER A 134 10.23 8.87 9.63
N GLU A 135 9.83 10.05 9.15
CA GLU A 135 9.90 11.28 9.92
C GLU A 135 8.87 11.27 11.03
N ILE A 136 9.31 11.53 12.25
CA ILE A 136 8.47 11.68 13.42
C ILE A 136 8.41 13.16 13.79
N ILE A 137 7.20 13.70 13.84
CA ILE A 137 6.95 15.07 14.29
C ILE A 137 6.67 15.00 15.79
N LEU A 138 7.44 15.77 16.56
CA LEU A 138 7.33 15.90 18.00
C LEU A 138 6.78 17.28 18.33
N THR A 139 5.69 17.36 19.08
CA THR A 139 5.05 18.64 19.41
C THR A 139 5.12 18.92 20.92
N GLN A 140 5.70 20.06 21.32
CA GLN A 140 5.75 20.56 22.70
C GLN A 140 5.47 22.07 22.73
N GLU A 141 4.57 22.55 23.58
CA GLU A 141 4.32 23.99 23.81
C GLU A 141 4.14 24.81 22.51
N SER A 142 3.38 24.28 21.54
CA SER A 142 3.19 24.88 20.19
C SER A 142 4.45 24.94 19.30
N LYS A 143 5.56 24.32 19.70
CA LYS A 143 6.73 24.08 18.84
C LYS A 143 6.69 22.67 18.27
N ALA A 144 7.01 22.56 16.99
CA ALA A 144 7.20 21.29 16.31
C ALA A 144 8.71 21.04 16.13
N TYR A 145 9.12 19.83 16.44
CA TYR A 145 10.46 19.29 16.22
C TYR A 145 10.34 18.04 15.35
N THR A 146 11.41 17.67 14.68
CA THR A 146 11.42 16.50 13.81
C THR A 146 12.59 15.61 14.15
N VAL A 147 12.36 14.29 14.17
CA VAL A 147 13.42 13.29 14.26
C VAL A 147 13.13 12.21 13.23
N ILE A 148 14.18 11.61 12.69
CA ILE A 148 14.03 10.45 11.81
C ILE A 148 14.00 9.18 12.65
N ASP A 149 13.05 8.29 12.40
CA ASP A 149 13.04 6.94 12.97
C ASP A 149 13.40 5.92 11.88
N PRO A 150 14.59 5.29 11.91
CA PRO A 150 14.97 4.26 10.94
C PRO A 150 14.16 2.97 11.09
N ASP A 151 13.53 2.74 12.24
CA ASP A 151 12.94 1.47 12.63
C ASP A 151 11.41 1.57 12.81
N TYR A 152 10.79 2.58 12.19
CA TYR A 152 9.35 2.84 12.31
C TYR A 152 8.50 1.73 11.70
N LYS A 153 7.58 1.19 12.50
CA LYS A 153 6.73 0.05 12.14
C LYS A 153 5.28 0.46 12.04
N THR A 154 4.59 -0.12 11.07
CA THR A 154 3.18 0.14 10.79
C THR A 154 2.44 -1.16 10.54
N GLU A 155 1.32 -1.36 11.22
CA GLU A 155 0.44 -2.50 11.04
C GLU A 155 -1.03 -2.07 11.07
N PHE A 156 -1.82 -2.44 10.08
CA PHE A 156 -3.23 -2.05 10.03
C PHE A 156 -4.10 -3.06 9.28
N TYR A 157 -5.37 -3.07 9.64
CA TYR A 157 -6.43 -3.75 8.90
C TYR A 157 -7.17 -2.73 8.05
N SER A 158 -7.51 -3.06 6.81
CA SER A 158 -8.28 -2.22 5.91
C SER A 158 -9.45 -2.97 5.29
N PHE A 159 -10.59 -2.30 5.23
CA PHE A 159 -11.69 -2.65 4.35
C PHE A 159 -11.39 -2.14 2.96
N ILE A 160 -11.64 -2.97 1.95
CA ILE A 160 -11.30 -2.71 0.57
C ILE A 160 -12.53 -2.88 -0.30
N LEU A 161 -12.77 -1.94 -1.20
CA LEU A 161 -13.77 -2.01 -2.25
C LEU A 161 -13.05 -1.87 -3.58
N GLY A 162 -13.22 -2.85 -4.46
CA GLY A 162 -12.52 -2.83 -5.74
C GLY A 162 -13.38 -3.20 -6.94
N GLU A 163 -13.03 -2.62 -8.08
CA GLU A 163 -13.37 -3.08 -9.41
C GLU A 163 -12.11 -3.63 -10.05
N ASP A 164 -12.25 -4.75 -10.75
CA ASP A 164 -11.26 -5.21 -11.72
C ASP A 164 -11.98 -5.78 -12.93
N SER A 165 -12.13 -5.00 -14.00
CA SER A 165 -12.79 -5.47 -15.22
C SER A 165 -12.03 -6.61 -15.89
N PHE A 166 -10.70 -6.59 -15.79
CA PHE A 166 -9.82 -7.54 -16.45
C PHE A 166 -9.96 -8.94 -15.85
N THR A 167 -9.90 -9.04 -14.52
CA THR A 167 -10.03 -10.30 -13.80
C THR A 167 -11.50 -10.73 -13.67
N ASN A 168 -12.44 -9.80 -13.42
CA ASN A 168 -13.83 -10.14 -13.15
C ASN A 168 -14.54 -10.74 -14.38
N GLU A 169 -14.39 -10.14 -15.56
CA GLU A 169 -15.04 -10.65 -16.77
C GLU A 169 -14.50 -12.02 -17.17
N LEU A 170 -13.18 -12.22 -17.03
CA LEU A 170 -12.53 -13.46 -17.45
C LEU A 170 -12.74 -14.61 -16.45
N LEU A 171 -12.77 -14.34 -15.14
CA LEU A 171 -12.81 -15.38 -14.10
C LEU A 171 -14.16 -15.57 -13.39
N TYR A 172 -15.03 -14.56 -13.37
CA TYR A 172 -16.24 -14.57 -12.54
C TYR A 172 -17.51 -14.29 -13.35
N ASN A 173 -17.47 -13.41 -14.35
CA ASN A 173 -18.62 -13.01 -15.17
C ASN A 173 -18.44 -13.41 -16.63
N SER A 174 -18.11 -14.68 -16.80
CA SER A 174 -17.53 -15.23 -18.03
C SER A 174 -18.48 -15.26 -19.23
N GLU A 175 -19.78 -15.06 -18.99
CA GLU A 175 -20.82 -14.88 -20.01
C GLU A 175 -20.74 -13.53 -20.74
N ASN A 176 -20.18 -12.51 -20.08
CA ASN A 176 -20.02 -11.17 -20.64
C ASN A 176 -18.66 -10.97 -21.33
N TRP A 177 -17.72 -11.90 -21.12
CA TRP A 177 -16.39 -11.84 -21.72
C TRP A 177 -16.45 -12.01 -23.25
N LYS A 178 -15.68 -11.20 -23.96
CA LYS A 178 -15.58 -11.25 -25.44
C LYS A 178 -14.12 -11.20 -25.88
N PRO A 179 -13.73 -11.99 -26.90
CA PRO A 179 -12.42 -11.83 -27.53
C PRO A 179 -12.34 -10.51 -28.29
N GLY A 180 -11.14 -9.95 -28.41
CA GLY A 180 -10.89 -8.69 -29.11
C GLY A 180 -10.26 -7.61 -28.23
N LEU A 181 -10.24 -6.39 -28.75
CA LEU A 181 -9.70 -5.22 -28.05
C LEU A 181 -10.70 -4.69 -27.03
N ASP A 182 -10.19 -4.37 -25.84
CA ASP A 182 -10.96 -3.73 -24.77
C ASP A 182 -10.01 -3.00 -23.79
N TRP A 183 -10.51 -2.59 -22.62
CA TRP A 183 -9.78 -1.84 -21.61
C TRP A 183 -9.69 -2.57 -20.27
N ILE A 184 -8.48 -2.59 -19.72
CA ILE A 184 -8.24 -2.80 -18.29
C ILE A 184 -8.76 -1.57 -17.56
N ARG A 185 -9.73 -1.76 -16.68
CA ARG A 185 -10.14 -0.80 -15.65
C ARG A 185 -10.08 -1.53 -14.33
N SER A 186 -9.22 -1.07 -13.44
CA SER A 186 -9.20 -1.55 -12.07
C SER A 186 -9.09 -0.35 -11.15
N TYR A 187 -9.85 -0.37 -10.07
CA TYR A 187 -9.74 0.64 -9.03
C TYR A 187 -10.01 0.02 -7.69
N VAL A 188 -9.27 0.47 -6.68
CA VAL A 188 -9.36 -0.06 -5.33
C VAL A 188 -9.41 1.11 -4.37
N LEU A 189 -10.41 1.11 -3.50
CA LEU A 189 -10.56 2.04 -2.39
C LEU A 189 -10.41 1.26 -1.10
N GLY A 190 -9.51 1.69 -0.24
CA GLY A 190 -9.23 1.08 1.04
C GLY A 190 -9.26 2.11 2.16
N VAL A 191 -9.90 1.76 3.27
CA VAL A 191 -9.79 2.51 4.53
C VAL A 191 -9.45 1.53 5.63
N GLY A 192 -8.46 1.87 6.44
CA GLY A 192 -7.94 0.99 7.46
C GLY A 192 -7.64 1.68 8.78
N TYR A 193 -7.57 0.85 9.81
CA TYR A 193 -7.25 1.22 11.17
C TYR A 193 -6.16 0.29 11.69
N GLY A 194 -5.23 0.84 12.44
CA GLY A 194 -4.11 0.06 12.96
C GLY A 194 -3.31 0.80 14.00
N HIS A 195 -2.06 0.40 14.14
CA HIS A 195 -1.12 1.03 15.05
C HIS A 195 0.25 1.18 14.40
N CYS A 196 0.99 2.16 14.90
CA CYS A 196 2.39 2.35 14.59
C CYS A 196 3.24 2.34 15.86
N SER A 197 4.51 1.98 15.69
CA SER A 197 5.49 1.91 16.78
C SER A 197 6.76 2.66 16.41
N VAL A 198 7.19 3.53 17.32
CA VAL A 198 8.41 4.32 17.23
C VAL A 198 9.58 3.56 17.84
N GLY A 199 10.65 3.43 17.06
CA GLY A 199 11.89 2.80 17.44
C GLY A 199 12.68 3.58 18.51
N SER A 200 13.47 2.83 19.30
CA SER A 200 14.28 3.40 20.38
C SER A 200 15.29 4.47 19.93
N LYS A 201 15.73 4.44 18.67
CA LYS A 201 16.67 5.43 18.11
C LYS A 201 16.03 6.82 18.00
N ALA A 202 14.77 6.91 17.57
CA ALA A 202 14.06 8.19 17.54
C ALA A 202 13.81 8.74 18.95
N ILE A 203 13.50 7.88 19.92
CA ILE A 203 13.35 8.27 21.34
C ILE A 203 14.66 8.87 21.87
N ARG A 204 15.80 8.22 21.62
CA ARG A 204 17.12 8.75 22.03
C ARG A 204 17.48 10.03 21.27
N ALA A 205 17.14 10.12 19.99
CA ALA A 205 17.36 11.32 19.19
C ALA A 205 16.57 12.51 19.74
N ALA A 206 15.28 12.35 20.02
CA ALA A 206 14.42 13.36 20.63
C ALA A 206 15.01 13.92 21.94
N LYS A 207 15.50 13.02 22.79
CA LYS A 207 16.14 13.39 24.06
C LYS A 207 17.48 14.11 23.85
N SER A 208 18.31 13.61 22.95
CA SER A 208 19.66 14.16 22.73
C SER A 208 19.66 15.52 22.03
N LEU A 209 18.79 15.71 21.03
CA LEU A 209 18.75 16.92 20.20
C LEU A 209 17.92 18.04 20.84
N TYR A 210 16.86 17.68 21.55
CA TYR A 210 15.84 18.63 22.00
C TYR A 210 15.52 18.54 23.49
N ASN A 211 16.16 17.63 24.23
CA ASN A 211 15.84 17.31 25.63
C ASN A 211 14.35 16.93 25.82
N LEU A 212 13.78 16.24 24.82
CA LEU A 212 12.39 15.78 24.81
C LEU A 212 12.29 14.30 25.18
N THR A 213 11.27 13.99 25.98
CA THR A 213 10.79 12.64 26.24
C THR A 213 9.51 12.44 25.44
N MET A 214 9.42 11.34 24.70
CA MET A 214 8.20 11.01 23.96
C MET A 214 7.15 10.48 24.94
N THR A 215 5.91 10.94 24.82
CA THR A 215 4.80 10.47 25.68
C THR A 215 4.23 9.14 25.20
N GLU A 216 4.31 8.89 23.90
CA GLU A 216 3.76 7.71 23.23
C GLU A 216 4.84 7.12 22.34
N THR A 217 5.10 5.82 22.49
CA THR A 217 5.94 5.04 21.56
C THR A 217 5.09 4.25 20.59
N ASP A 218 3.81 4.04 20.92
CA ASP A 218 2.84 3.35 20.10
C ASP A 218 1.56 4.19 20.04
N TYR A 219 0.95 4.28 18.86
CA TYR A 219 -0.29 5.03 18.67
C TYR A 219 -1.13 4.47 17.53
N ASP A 220 -2.43 4.71 17.63
CA ASP A 220 -3.40 4.31 16.63
C ASP A 220 -3.31 5.17 15.38
N ILE A 221 -3.50 4.53 14.22
CA ILE A 221 -3.47 5.17 12.91
C ILE A 221 -4.74 4.91 12.13
N LEU A 222 -5.08 5.87 11.27
CA LEU A 222 -5.98 5.70 10.16
C LEU A 222 -5.15 5.64 8.88
N ALA A 223 -5.38 4.62 8.06
CA ALA A 223 -4.76 4.45 6.76
C ALA A 223 -5.83 4.58 5.67
N GLY A 224 -5.46 5.13 4.52
CA GLY A 224 -6.29 5.04 3.34
C GLY A 224 -5.46 4.72 2.10
N HIS A 225 -6.07 3.94 1.23
CA HIS A 225 -5.46 3.40 0.04
C HIS A 225 -6.37 3.68 -1.15
N ILE A 226 -5.83 4.25 -2.21
CA ILE A 226 -6.53 4.46 -3.48
C ILE A 226 -5.61 3.95 -4.56
N SER A 227 -6.05 2.97 -5.34
CA SER A 227 -5.34 2.55 -6.53
C SER A 227 -6.21 2.54 -7.77
N GLY A 228 -5.59 2.71 -8.92
CA GLY A 228 -6.26 2.76 -10.20
C GLY A 228 -5.34 2.32 -11.33
N GLN A 229 -5.86 1.46 -12.20
CA GLN A 229 -5.18 0.97 -13.40
C GLN A 229 -6.05 1.23 -14.63
N LEU A 230 -5.41 1.74 -15.67
CA LEU A 230 -6.06 1.96 -16.97
C LEU A 230 -5.13 1.59 -18.12
N GLY A 231 -5.63 0.82 -19.08
CA GLY A 231 -4.91 0.58 -20.33
C GLY A 231 -5.56 -0.44 -21.24
N PRO A 232 -5.01 -0.64 -22.46
CA PRO A 232 -5.57 -1.57 -23.42
C PRO A 232 -5.35 -3.03 -23.02
N MET A 233 -6.33 -3.87 -23.36
CA MET A 233 -6.23 -5.32 -23.37
C MET A 233 -6.62 -5.93 -24.71
N TYR A 234 -6.19 -7.17 -24.91
CA TYR A 234 -6.61 -8.03 -26.01
C TYR A 234 -6.99 -9.42 -25.50
N GLY A 235 -8.24 -9.81 -25.73
CA GLY A 235 -8.81 -11.11 -25.39
C GLY A 235 -8.75 -12.09 -26.56
N LEU A 236 -8.49 -13.37 -26.26
CA LEU A 236 -8.43 -14.49 -27.19
C LEU A 236 -9.28 -15.66 -26.69
N ALA A 237 -10.03 -16.29 -27.59
CA ALA A 237 -10.81 -17.50 -27.31
C ALA A 237 -10.33 -18.64 -28.21
N LEU A 238 -9.94 -19.76 -27.61
CA LEU A 238 -9.49 -20.97 -28.30
C LEU A 238 -10.27 -22.18 -27.77
N GLY A 239 -11.43 -22.44 -28.36
CA GLY A 239 -12.36 -23.47 -27.87
C GLY A 239 -12.94 -23.08 -26.50
N GLY A 240 -12.71 -23.92 -25.49
CA GLY A 240 -13.10 -23.62 -24.10
C GLY A 240 -12.10 -22.74 -23.34
N LEU A 241 -10.90 -22.53 -23.88
CA LEU A 241 -9.89 -21.67 -23.27
C LEU A 241 -10.15 -20.20 -23.63
N ARG A 242 -10.19 -19.34 -22.62
CA ARG A 242 -10.22 -17.89 -22.72
C ARG A 242 -8.93 -17.33 -22.17
N MET A 243 -8.36 -16.36 -22.86
CA MET A 243 -7.14 -15.69 -22.46
C MET A 243 -7.30 -14.19 -22.65
N ALA A 244 -6.61 -13.40 -21.84
CA ALA A 244 -6.45 -11.98 -22.09
C ALA A 244 -5.04 -11.55 -21.73
N ILE A 245 -4.51 -10.62 -22.50
CA ILE A 245 -3.25 -9.92 -22.20
C ILE A 245 -3.50 -8.42 -22.25
N GLY A 246 -2.79 -7.63 -21.46
CA GLY A 246 -2.91 -6.19 -21.53
C GLY A 246 -1.73 -5.46 -20.91
N ILE A 247 -1.64 -4.19 -21.25
CA ILE A 247 -0.66 -3.25 -20.69
C ILE A 247 -1.46 -2.09 -20.13
N ALA A 248 -1.18 -1.68 -18.91
CA ALA A 248 -1.86 -0.56 -18.28
C ALA A 248 -0.88 0.36 -17.55
N TYR A 249 -1.36 1.51 -17.12
CA TYR A 249 -0.66 2.39 -16.21
C TYR A 249 -1.36 2.32 -14.85
N ASP A 250 -0.59 2.02 -13.82
CA ASP A 250 -1.03 1.90 -12.44
C ASP A 250 -0.65 3.14 -11.66
N VAL A 251 -1.53 3.58 -10.78
CA VAL A 251 -1.33 4.68 -9.83
C VAL A 251 -1.90 4.23 -8.49
N ASN A 252 -1.06 4.21 -7.44
CA ASN A 252 -1.45 3.87 -6.09
C ASN A 252 -1.04 5.00 -5.15
N PHE A 253 -1.94 5.32 -4.26
CA PHE A 253 -1.78 6.31 -3.23
C PHE A 253 -2.10 5.66 -1.89
N LEU A 254 -1.12 5.68 -0.98
CA LEU A 254 -1.27 5.24 0.40
C LEU A 254 -0.98 6.44 1.30
N PHE A 255 -1.90 6.71 2.21
CA PHE A 255 -1.66 7.64 3.31
C PHE A 255 -1.88 6.93 4.64
N VAL A 256 -1.06 7.27 5.61
CA VAL A 256 -1.21 6.85 7.01
C VAL A 256 -1.11 8.10 7.86
N GLY A 257 -2.00 8.26 8.83
CA GLY A 257 -1.97 9.38 9.76
C GLY A 257 -2.50 8.96 11.13
N LYS A 258 -2.21 9.76 12.16
CA LYS A 258 -2.71 9.51 13.52
C LYS A 258 -4.24 9.45 13.53
N SER A 259 -4.79 8.45 14.23
CA SER A 259 -6.23 8.24 14.31
C SER A 259 -6.92 9.29 15.20
N PRO A 260 -8.02 9.92 14.74
CA PRO A 260 -8.83 10.79 15.58
C PRO A 260 -9.62 10.03 16.66
N PHE A 261 -9.71 8.70 16.54
CA PHE A 261 -10.44 7.80 17.44
C PHE A 261 -9.55 7.20 18.54
N SER A 262 -8.26 7.54 18.56
CA SER A 262 -7.39 7.16 19.67
C SER A 262 -8.00 7.64 20.99
N SER A 263 -7.82 6.89 22.08
CA SER A 263 -8.43 7.16 23.39
C SER A 263 -8.12 8.53 24.01
N GLN A 264 -7.30 9.35 23.35
CA GLN A 264 -6.98 10.73 23.73
C GLN A 264 -7.53 11.79 22.75
N GLY A 265 -8.29 11.39 21.73
CA GLY A 265 -8.81 12.27 20.68
C GLY A 265 -7.70 12.89 19.84
N MET A 266 -8.06 13.42 18.67
CA MET A 266 -7.30 14.56 18.14
C MET A 266 -7.48 15.71 19.14
N SER A 267 -6.65 15.79 20.18
CA SER A 267 -6.62 17.01 20.97
C SER A 267 -6.03 18.11 20.08
N LEU A 268 -6.90 18.93 19.50
CA LEU A 268 -6.54 20.27 19.04
C LEU A 268 -6.07 21.13 20.22
N GLU A 269 -6.34 20.68 21.44
CA GLU A 269 -5.75 21.17 22.66
C GLU A 269 -4.43 20.44 22.90
N TYR A 270 -3.32 21.15 22.72
CA TYR A 270 -2.01 20.74 23.22
C TYR A 270 -2.20 20.19 24.63
N PRO A 271 -1.91 18.90 24.87
CA PRO A 271 -2.09 18.37 26.20
C PRO A 271 -1.25 19.22 27.14
N ALA A 272 -1.84 19.65 28.25
CA ALA A 272 -1.11 20.34 29.30
C ALA A 272 -0.12 19.31 29.88
N ILE A 273 1.12 19.30 29.40
CA ILE A 273 2.10 18.30 29.80
C ILE A 273 3.36 18.97 30.34
N ASP A 274 3.78 18.47 31.50
CA ASP A 274 5.10 18.63 32.13
C ASP A 274 6.22 19.02 31.16
N SER A 275 6.99 20.04 31.52
CA SER A 275 8.17 20.49 30.78
C SER A 275 9.05 19.30 30.35
N GLY A 276 9.16 19.06 29.04
CA GLY A 276 10.01 18.02 28.45
C GLY A 276 9.29 16.83 27.84
N LYS A 277 7.96 16.80 27.76
CA LYS A 277 7.20 15.73 27.09
C LYS A 277 6.63 16.20 25.75
N ALA A 278 6.76 15.40 24.69
CA ALA A 278 6.28 15.73 23.34
C ALA A 278 5.30 14.69 22.78
N ALA A 279 4.24 15.18 22.13
CA ALA A 279 3.29 14.36 21.38
C ALA A 279 3.87 13.95 20.02
N VAL A 280 3.44 12.79 19.51
CA VAL A 280 3.98 12.16 18.31
C VAL A 280 2.97 12.24 17.17
N ASP A 281 3.43 12.64 16.00
CA ASP A 281 2.66 12.64 14.76
C ASP A 281 3.50 12.15 13.57
N THR A 282 2.86 11.46 12.62
CA THR A 282 3.48 10.99 11.38
C THR A 282 2.46 10.96 10.26
N PHE A 283 2.85 11.44 9.08
CA PHE A 283 2.02 11.38 7.88
C PHE A 283 2.80 10.84 6.69
N PRO A 284 3.26 9.57 6.71
CA PRO A 284 3.89 9.02 5.52
C PRO A 284 2.83 8.91 4.42
N MET A 285 3.13 9.57 3.30
CA MET A 285 2.33 9.54 2.08
C MET A 285 3.18 8.90 0.98
N PHE A 286 2.67 7.83 0.40
CA PHE A 286 3.33 7.13 -0.69
C PHE A 286 2.46 7.25 -1.93
N LEU A 287 3.05 7.86 -2.97
CA LEU A 287 2.54 7.77 -4.32
C LEU A 287 3.48 6.84 -5.09
N TYR A 288 2.90 5.78 -5.64
CA TYR A 288 3.59 4.86 -6.53
C TYR A 288 2.80 4.79 -7.83
N HIS A 289 3.49 4.73 -8.96
CA HIS A 289 2.85 4.59 -10.25
C HIS A 289 3.82 3.97 -11.24
N GLY A 290 3.30 3.39 -12.32
CA GLY A 290 4.14 2.77 -13.34
C GLY A 290 3.36 1.94 -14.34
N PRO A 291 4.01 1.52 -15.43
CA PRO A 291 3.39 0.61 -16.37
C PRO A 291 3.23 -0.78 -15.74
N ILE A 292 2.15 -1.48 -16.07
CA ILE A 292 1.92 -2.87 -15.68
C ILE A 292 1.63 -3.72 -16.92
N PHE A 293 1.99 -4.99 -16.85
CA PHE A 293 1.56 -6.01 -17.79
C PHE A 293 0.61 -6.96 -17.06
N ARG A 294 -0.43 -7.46 -17.73
CA ARG A 294 -1.34 -8.42 -17.13
C ARG A 294 -1.66 -9.53 -18.13
N ALA A 295 -1.73 -10.76 -17.66
CA ALA A 295 -2.11 -11.90 -18.47
C ALA A 295 -3.01 -12.84 -17.65
N HIS A 296 -4.11 -13.30 -18.24
CA HIS A 296 -4.99 -14.27 -17.58
C HIS A 296 -5.38 -15.39 -18.55
N ALA A 297 -5.67 -16.56 -17.98
CA ALA A 297 -6.23 -17.70 -18.70
C ALA A 297 -7.34 -18.35 -17.86
N ALA A 298 -8.42 -18.78 -18.52
CA ALA A 298 -9.51 -19.51 -17.88
C ALA A 298 -10.09 -20.55 -18.82
N PHE A 299 -10.47 -21.70 -18.26
CA PHE A 299 -11.19 -22.77 -18.95
C PHE A 299 -12.69 -22.74 -18.65
#